data_AF-A0AAD3N2I9-F1
#
_entry.id   AF-A0AAD3N2I9-F1
#
_cell.length_a   1.000
_cell.length_b   1.000
_cell.length_c   1.000
_cell.angle_alpha   90.00
_cell.angle_beta   90.00
_cell.angle_gamma   90.00
#
_symmetry.space_group_name_H-M   'P 1'
#
loop_
_entity.id
_entity.type
_entity.pdbx_description
1 polymer ?
#
loop_
_entity_poly.entity_id
_entity_poly.type
_entity_poly.pdbx_seq_one_letter_code
_entity_poly.pdbx_strand_id
1 'polypeptide(L)'
;MREQPELWGDPANPGMTPVQTAAHRILAGEPPPEGCSSVLASQGSTATSPRHQQGQVLSLSAGRSHEMQFMAENGNELMKSKYEAVVPVYYYKPTHKDCQVLREQWIRAKYERKEFSEPGKNFTYEEGTRDGMLMKRGRDNGQFLSRRFVLSEREGTLKYFTKYDAKEPKAVIKVDTINATFQPEKIGNPNGLQITYLKDYSTRNIFIYHENGKEIVDWFNSIRAVQLHYLKVAFPGATDAELVPKLTRNFLKEGYMEKTGPRQTEGFKKRWFTLDHRRLMYFKDPLDAFAKGEVFLGNKDHGYSVSPGLPAGTHCNGAWQHGITIETPDRCFLFTCEMESDQQEWIKHFTDVMNAPMSPQEYTMEAMFKHRP
;
A
#
# COMPACT_ATOMS: atom_id res chain seq x y z
N MET A 1 13.09 31.77 -35.81
CA MET A 1 12.04 30.83 -35.40
C MET A 1 12.22 30.59 -33.91
N ARG A 2 11.24 30.98 -33.08
CA ARG A 2 11.23 30.62 -31.66
C ARG A 2 10.67 29.20 -31.57
N GLU A 3 11.47 28.25 -31.08
CA GLU A 3 10.99 26.92 -30.72
C GLU A 3 10.09 27.04 -29.47
N GLN A 4 8.93 26.39 -29.52
CA GLN A 4 8.03 26.24 -28.39
C GLN A 4 8.56 25.14 -27.46
N PRO A 5 8.51 25.28 -26.12
CA PRO A 5 8.85 24.18 -25.23
C PRO A 5 7.74 23.12 -25.24
N GLU A 6 8.12 21.87 -25.51
CA GLU A 6 7.25 20.70 -25.43
C GLU A 6 6.63 20.53 -24.03
N LEU A 7 5.37 20.09 -24.01
CA LEU A 7 4.55 19.87 -22.82
C LEU A 7 5.03 18.63 -22.04
N TRP A 8 5.71 18.85 -20.92
CA TRP A 8 6.10 17.79 -19.98
C TRP A 8 4.97 17.47 -18.98
N GLY A 9 3.96 16.71 -19.41
CA GLY A 9 2.88 16.20 -18.54
C GLY A 9 3.22 14.84 -17.91
N ASP A 10 2.70 14.57 -16.70
CA ASP A 10 2.72 13.25 -16.08
C ASP A 10 1.61 12.36 -16.72
N PRO A 11 1.96 11.26 -17.41
CA PRO A 11 0.97 10.43 -18.11
C PRO A 11 -0.04 9.75 -17.17
N ALA A 12 0.26 9.67 -15.85
CA ALA A 12 -0.67 9.13 -14.87
C ALA A 12 -1.69 10.15 -14.34
N ASN A 13 -1.49 11.45 -14.61
CA ASN A 13 -2.39 12.49 -14.12
C ASN A 13 -2.38 13.71 -15.06
N PRO A 14 -3.13 13.67 -16.18
CA PRO A 14 -3.04 14.66 -17.27
C PRO A 14 -3.49 16.08 -16.90
N GLY A 15 -3.95 16.30 -15.65
CA GLY A 15 -4.30 17.61 -15.11
C GLY A 15 -3.21 18.29 -14.26
N MET A 16 -2.06 17.62 -14.02
CA MET A 16 -0.98 18.21 -13.23
C MET A 16 0.08 18.92 -14.08
N THR A 17 0.38 20.16 -13.69
CA THR A 17 1.48 20.95 -14.26
C THR A 17 2.85 20.39 -13.83
N PRO A 18 3.92 20.57 -14.62
CA PRO A 18 5.29 20.15 -14.26
C PRO A 18 5.73 20.60 -12.86
N VAL A 19 5.23 21.77 -12.45
CA VAL A 19 5.45 22.42 -11.15
C VAL A 19 4.87 21.61 -9.99
N GLN A 20 3.66 21.05 -10.16
CA GLN A 20 3.00 20.22 -9.15
C GLN A 20 3.71 18.87 -9.01
N THR A 21 4.19 18.30 -10.11
CA THR A 21 4.95 17.05 -10.12
C THR A 21 6.30 17.21 -9.41
N ALA A 22 7.04 18.29 -9.68
CA ALA A 22 8.30 18.59 -8.99
C ALA A 22 8.08 18.78 -7.49
N ALA A 23 7.04 19.54 -7.12
CA ALA A 23 6.71 19.80 -5.72
C ALA A 23 6.45 18.51 -4.93
N HIS A 24 5.74 17.58 -5.55
CA HIS A 24 5.35 16.32 -4.97
C HIS A 24 6.51 15.33 -4.78
N ARG A 25 7.49 15.32 -5.70
CA ARG A 25 8.72 14.50 -5.59
C ARG A 25 9.65 14.99 -4.49
N ILE A 26 9.82 16.30 -4.39
CA ILE A 26 10.63 16.97 -3.36
C ILE A 26 10.11 16.67 -1.95
N LEU A 27 8.79 16.72 -1.75
CA LEU A 27 8.17 16.45 -0.44
C LEU A 27 8.21 14.96 -0.04
N ALA A 28 8.34 14.07 -1.02
CA ALA A 28 8.54 12.64 -0.83
C ALA A 28 10.02 12.26 -0.63
N GLY A 29 10.95 13.23 -0.62
CA GLY A 29 12.38 12.99 -0.38
C GLY A 29 13.15 12.52 -1.62
N GLU A 30 12.64 12.74 -2.82
CA GLU A 30 13.31 12.37 -4.08
C GLU A 30 14.05 13.55 -4.72
N PRO A 31 15.15 13.28 -5.46
CA PRO A 31 15.85 14.32 -6.21
C PRO A 31 14.94 14.88 -7.32
N PRO A 32 14.93 16.21 -7.54
CA PRO A 32 14.18 16.81 -8.62
C PRO A 32 14.74 16.37 -9.99
N PRO A 33 13.92 16.36 -11.06
CA PRO A 33 14.43 16.16 -12.42
C PRO A 33 15.47 17.24 -12.77
N GLU A 34 16.44 16.88 -13.63
CA GLU A 34 17.55 17.77 -14.03
C GLU A 34 17.02 19.14 -14.49
N GLY A 35 17.49 20.21 -13.82
CA GLY A 35 17.11 21.60 -14.11
C GLY A 35 16.06 22.23 -13.19
N CYS A 36 15.49 21.52 -12.21
CA CYS A 36 14.60 22.09 -11.18
C CYS A 36 15.27 22.10 -9.79
N SER A 37 15.33 23.26 -9.12
CA SER A 37 15.83 23.34 -7.73
C SER A 37 14.75 22.93 -6.72
N SER A 38 15.16 22.15 -5.71
CA SER A 38 14.30 21.31 -4.87
C SER A 38 13.51 22.01 -3.75
N VAL A 39 13.13 23.28 -3.87
CA VAL A 39 12.49 23.96 -2.73
C VAL A 39 11.41 24.93 -3.19
N LEU A 40 10.17 24.62 -2.81
CA LEU A 40 9.00 25.51 -2.55
C LEU A 40 7.63 24.81 -2.73
N ALA A 41 7.63 23.48 -2.76
CA ALA A 41 6.43 22.65 -2.72
C ALA A 41 5.63 22.72 -1.41
N SER A 42 6.31 22.95 -0.28
CA SER A 42 5.80 22.67 1.07
C SER A 42 4.78 23.68 1.59
N GLN A 43 4.50 24.76 0.86
CA GLN A 43 3.58 25.81 1.31
C GLN A 43 2.33 25.97 0.44
N GLY A 44 2.12 25.09 -0.55
CA GLY A 44 1.00 25.20 -1.51
C GLY A 44 -0.25 24.38 -1.18
N SER A 45 -0.23 23.49 -0.19
CA SER A 45 -1.37 22.57 0.09
C SER A 45 -2.36 23.08 1.14
N THR A 46 -2.09 24.21 1.80
CA THR A 46 -2.96 24.77 2.85
C THR A 46 -3.93 25.79 2.27
N ALA A 47 -4.78 25.39 1.33
CA ALA A 47 -5.86 26.24 0.82
C ALA A 47 -7.16 26.04 1.61
N THR A 48 -7.15 26.23 2.94
CA THR A 48 -8.37 26.44 3.75
C THR A 48 -8.19 27.33 5.00
N SER A 49 -7.06 28.02 5.19
CA SER A 49 -6.87 28.94 6.33
C SER A 49 -6.33 30.32 5.89
N PRO A 50 -6.94 31.47 6.27
CA PRO A 50 -6.67 32.76 5.61
C PRO A 50 -5.36 33.47 6.00
N ARG A 51 -4.37 32.82 6.63
CA ARG A 51 -3.21 33.55 7.20
C ARG A 51 -1.79 33.05 6.90
N HIS A 52 -1.59 32.12 5.99
CA HIS A 52 -0.24 31.85 5.47
C HIS A 52 -0.28 31.59 3.97
N GLN A 53 0.21 32.54 3.17
CA GLN A 53 0.43 32.37 1.74
C GLN A 53 1.75 33.00 1.33
N GLN A 54 2.66 32.18 0.79
CA GLN A 54 3.41 32.43 -0.46
C GLN A 54 4.29 31.22 -0.77
N GLY A 55 3.76 30.28 -1.56
CA GLY A 55 4.57 29.27 -2.25
C GLY A 55 4.76 29.71 -3.69
N GLN A 56 5.99 29.99 -4.12
CA GLN A 56 6.33 30.34 -5.50
C GLN A 56 7.40 29.37 -5.99
N VAL A 57 7.18 28.65 -7.09
CA VAL A 57 8.23 27.82 -7.69
C VAL A 57 9.13 28.71 -8.54
N LEU A 58 10.39 28.83 -8.14
CA LEU A 58 11.40 29.61 -8.84
C LEU A 58 11.90 28.82 -10.05
N SER A 59 11.51 29.27 -11.24
CA SER A 59 12.31 29.04 -12.45
C SER A 59 13.68 29.70 -12.22
N LEU A 60 14.76 29.05 -12.65
CA LEU A 60 16.13 29.59 -12.63
C LEU A 60 16.25 30.76 -13.63
N SER A 61 15.50 31.84 -13.41
CA SER A 61 15.79 33.15 -13.94
C SER A 61 16.65 33.88 -12.90
N ALA A 62 17.85 34.27 -13.31
CA ALA A 62 18.84 34.94 -12.49
C ALA A 62 18.22 36.06 -11.63
N GLY A 63 18.22 35.86 -10.31
CA GLY A 63 17.93 36.91 -9.33
C GLY A 63 17.00 36.48 -8.20
N ARG A 64 17.59 36.05 -7.07
CA ARG A 64 17.23 36.40 -5.68
C ARG A 64 18.21 35.72 -4.72
N SER A 65 19.26 36.45 -4.36
CA SER A 65 20.38 35.98 -3.52
C SER A 65 19.96 35.50 -2.12
N HIS A 66 18.92 36.09 -1.52
CA HIS A 66 18.47 35.73 -0.16
C HIS A 66 17.74 34.38 -0.09
N GLU A 67 16.97 34.03 -1.13
CA GLU A 67 16.27 32.73 -1.20
C GLU A 67 17.26 31.58 -1.44
N MET A 68 18.27 31.78 -2.28
CA MET A 68 19.37 30.82 -2.47
C MET A 68 20.22 30.65 -1.21
N GLN A 69 20.49 31.74 -0.49
CA GLN A 69 21.24 31.70 0.76
C GLN A 69 20.47 30.97 1.86
N PHE A 70 19.16 31.23 2.01
CA PHE A 70 18.29 30.48 2.91
C PHE A 70 18.25 28.98 2.56
N MET A 71 18.18 28.62 1.27
CA MET A 71 18.22 27.20 0.83
C MET A 71 19.58 26.53 1.10
N ALA A 72 20.69 27.25 0.89
CA ALA A 72 22.03 26.75 1.21
C ALA A 72 22.21 26.55 2.73
N GLU A 73 21.64 27.45 3.54
CA GLU A 73 21.68 27.38 5.01
C GLU A 73 20.68 26.36 5.58
N ASN A 74 19.60 26.04 4.86
CA ASN A 74 18.51 25.14 5.29
C ASN A 74 18.33 23.93 4.36
N GLY A 75 19.44 23.33 3.94
CA GLY A 75 19.45 22.18 3.04
C GLY A 75 18.71 20.95 3.59
N ASN A 76 18.41 19.99 2.70
CA ASN A 76 17.64 18.78 3.01
C ASN A 76 18.21 17.98 4.20
N GLU A 77 19.54 17.92 4.33
CA GLU A 77 20.20 17.22 5.43
C GLU A 77 19.93 17.88 6.79
N LEU A 78 19.98 19.22 6.85
CA LEU A 78 19.68 19.96 8.07
C LEU A 78 18.21 19.81 8.46
N MET A 79 17.30 19.91 7.49
CA MET A 79 15.87 19.71 7.72
C MET A 79 15.56 18.28 8.18
N LYS A 80 16.25 17.28 7.63
CA LYS A 80 16.13 15.89 8.07
C LYS A 80 16.65 15.71 9.50
N SER A 81 17.82 16.26 9.81
CA SER A 81 18.39 16.23 11.17
C SER A 81 17.44 16.86 12.21
N LYS A 82 16.69 17.90 11.83
CA LYS A 82 15.76 18.61 12.72
C LYS A 82 14.37 18.00 12.83
N TYR A 83 13.76 17.61 11.72
CA TYR A 83 12.35 17.19 11.64
C TYR A 83 12.17 15.68 11.51
N GLU A 84 13.26 14.94 11.32
CA GLU A 84 13.28 13.48 11.33
C GLU A 84 14.22 12.91 12.41
N ALA A 85 14.57 13.73 13.41
CA ALA A 85 15.55 13.40 14.45
C ALA A 85 15.23 12.09 15.18
N VAL A 86 13.94 11.86 15.46
CA VAL A 86 13.47 10.71 16.26
C VAL A 86 12.33 9.97 15.59
N VAL A 87 12.33 9.84 14.26
CA VAL A 87 11.30 9.08 13.55
C VAL A 87 11.35 7.62 14.01
N PRO A 88 10.26 7.06 14.57
CA PRO A 88 10.25 5.68 15.00
C PRO A 88 10.52 4.73 13.83
N VAL A 89 11.25 3.66 14.09
CA VAL A 89 11.66 2.67 13.08
C VAL A 89 10.45 2.04 12.36
N TYR A 90 9.35 1.82 13.08
CA TYR A 90 8.12 1.29 12.49
C TYR A 90 7.37 2.32 11.64
N TYR A 91 7.62 3.63 11.79
CA TYR A 91 6.82 4.65 11.14
C TYR A 91 6.97 4.57 9.61
N TYR A 92 5.85 4.53 8.89
CA TYR A 92 5.87 4.42 7.44
C TYR A 92 6.33 5.72 6.78
N LYS A 93 7.41 5.64 6.00
CA LYS A 93 7.93 6.76 5.20
C LYS A 93 7.41 6.65 3.77
N PRO A 94 6.48 7.51 3.34
CA PRO A 94 5.89 7.41 2.02
C PRO A 94 6.86 7.83 0.92
N THR A 95 6.64 7.27 -0.27
CA THR A 95 7.29 7.55 -1.55
C THR A 95 6.34 8.32 -2.48
N HIS A 96 6.80 8.76 -3.66
CA HIS A 96 5.93 9.44 -4.63
C HIS A 96 4.75 8.58 -5.12
N LYS A 97 4.88 7.25 -5.06
CA LYS A 97 3.87 6.28 -5.50
C LYS A 97 2.74 6.08 -4.49
N ASP A 98 2.94 6.53 -3.26
CA ASP A 98 1.94 6.38 -2.20
C ASP A 98 0.78 7.35 -2.38
N CYS A 99 -0.38 6.96 -1.85
CA CYS A 99 -1.58 7.78 -1.89
C CYS A 99 -1.40 9.14 -1.19
N GLN A 100 -2.23 10.11 -1.57
CA GLN A 100 -2.14 11.49 -1.09
C GLN A 100 -2.17 11.58 0.44
N VAL A 101 -3.04 10.83 1.12
CA VAL A 101 -3.17 10.92 2.59
C VAL A 101 -1.88 10.54 3.31
N LEU A 102 -1.14 9.53 2.83
CA LEU A 102 0.13 9.13 3.43
C LEU A 102 1.18 10.23 3.28
N ARG A 103 1.32 10.79 2.07
CA ARG A 103 2.29 11.85 1.79
C ARG A 103 1.95 13.14 2.52
N GLU A 104 0.68 13.55 2.50
CA GLU A 104 0.21 14.74 3.20
C GLU A 104 0.45 14.60 4.72
N GLN A 105 0.04 13.48 5.33
CA GLN A 105 0.19 13.30 6.77
C GLN A 105 1.64 13.16 7.20
N TRP A 106 2.54 12.66 6.34
CA TRP A 106 3.98 12.68 6.59
C TRP A 106 4.55 14.10 6.64
N ILE A 107 4.19 14.94 5.68
CA ILE A 107 4.61 16.36 5.65
C ILE A 107 4.10 17.07 6.90
N ARG A 108 2.80 16.90 7.22
CA ARG A 108 2.19 17.52 8.41
C ARG A 108 2.81 16.99 9.70
N ALA A 109 3.12 15.69 9.79
CA ALA A 109 3.82 15.10 10.94
C ALA A 109 5.15 15.80 11.21
N LYS A 110 5.95 16.00 10.16
CA LYS A 110 7.27 16.63 10.24
C LYS A 110 7.22 18.11 10.57
N TYR A 111 6.44 18.88 9.81
CA TYR A 111 6.61 20.34 9.79
C TYR A 111 5.51 21.10 10.54
N GLU A 112 4.27 20.60 10.51
CA GLU A 112 3.13 21.22 11.20
C GLU A 112 3.09 20.77 12.67
N ARG A 113 3.11 19.46 12.90
CA ARG A 113 2.95 18.86 14.24
C ARG A 113 4.28 18.59 14.93
N LYS A 114 5.39 18.61 14.18
CA LYS A 114 6.76 18.38 14.64
C LYS A 114 6.86 17.13 15.52
N GLU A 115 6.22 16.06 15.07
CA GLU A 115 6.08 14.80 15.82
C GLU A 115 7.44 14.16 16.11
N PHE A 116 8.45 14.39 15.26
CA PHE A 116 9.75 13.71 15.32
C PHE A 116 10.94 14.64 15.62
N SER A 117 10.69 15.85 16.14
CA SER A 117 11.74 16.84 16.36
C SER A 117 12.47 16.73 17.70
N GLU A 118 11.82 16.20 18.74
CA GLU A 118 12.36 16.18 20.10
C GLU A 118 12.36 14.76 20.68
N PRO A 119 13.50 14.27 21.22
CA PRO A 119 13.56 12.99 21.92
C PRO A 119 12.75 13.02 23.22
N GLY A 120 12.21 11.87 23.61
CA GLY A 120 11.50 11.70 24.89
C GLY A 120 10.01 12.07 24.86
N LYS A 121 9.47 12.50 23.70
CA LYS A 121 8.02 12.62 23.51
C LYS A 121 7.42 11.24 23.26
N ASN A 122 6.45 10.84 24.07
CA ASN A 122 5.70 9.61 23.81
C ASN A 122 4.96 9.75 22.48
N PHE A 123 5.16 8.79 21.58
CA PHE A 123 4.41 8.75 20.33
C PHE A 123 3.00 8.21 20.58
N THR A 124 1.98 8.85 19.99
CA THR A 124 0.58 8.37 20.07
C THR A 124 0.44 6.92 19.55
N TYR A 125 1.39 6.45 18.74
CA TYR A 125 1.43 5.12 18.14
C TYR A 125 1.91 4.02 19.09
N GLU A 126 2.57 4.39 20.19
CA GLU A 126 3.14 3.50 21.22
C GLU A 126 2.29 3.48 22.49
N GLU A 127 1.12 4.11 22.46
CA GLU A 127 0.12 3.93 23.50
C GLU A 127 -0.31 2.46 23.49
N GLY A 128 0.10 1.68 24.51
CA GLY A 128 -0.07 0.22 24.55
C GLY A 128 -1.50 -0.31 24.36
N THR A 129 -2.50 0.57 24.29
CA THR A 129 -3.81 0.29 23.71
C THR A 129 -4.34 1.53 22.97
N ARG A 130 -4.74 1.35 21.71
CA ARG A 130 -5.45 2.36 20.91
C ARG A 130 -6.91 1.98 20.76
N ASP A 131 -7.82 2.89 21.11
CA ASP A 131 -9.27 2.68 21.11
C ASP A 131 -9.96 3.84 20.39
N GLY A 132 -10.81 3.52 19.42
CA GLY A 132 -11.50 4.55 18.64
C GLY A 132 -12.52 4.02 17.65
N MET A 133 -13.34 4.93 17.12
CA MET A 133 -14.36 4.59 16.13
C MET A 133 -13.79 4.68 14.72
N LEU A 134 -14.07 3.69 13.88
CA LEU A 134 -13.77 3.70 12.46
C LEU A 134 -15.02 3.35 11.66
N MET A 135 -15.17 3.96 10.49
CA MET A 135 -16.22 3.60 9.55
C MET A 135 -15.80 2.31 8.86
N LYS A 136 -16.54 1.23 9.09
CA LYS A 136 -16.23 -0.10 8.57
C LYS A 136 -17.28 -0.55 7.59
N ARG A 137 -16.85 -1.00 6.40
CA ARG A 137 -17.74 -1.62 5.42
C ARG A 137 -18.33 -2.92 5.97
N GLY A 138 -19.63 -3.07 5.82
CA GLY A 138 -20.34 -4.33 6.07
C GLY A 138 -19.91 -5.40 5.08
N ARG A 139 -20.11 -6.66 5.48
CA ARG A 139 -19.64 -7.83 4.71
C ARG A 139 -20.35 -7.90 3.35
N ASP A 140 -21.68 -7.87 3.36
CA ASP A 140 -22.49 -8.17 2.17
C ASP A 140 -23.36 -6.99 1.73
N ASN A 141 -23.63 -6.02 2.62
CA ASN A 141 -24.61 -4.95 2.37
C ASN A 141 -24.05 -3.66 1.75
N GLY A 142 -22.73 -3.57 1.52
CA GLY A 142 -22.12 -2.37 0.93
C GLY A 142 -21.90 -1.18 1.86
N GLN A 143 -22.64 -1.12 2.98
CA GLN A 143 -22.70 0.08 3.81
C GLN A 143 -21.51 0.19 4.76
N PHE A 144 -21.01 1.41 4.94
CA PHE A 144 -20.08 1.74 6.00
C PHE A 144 -20.85 2.10 7.27
N LEU A 145 -20.47 1.48 8.39
CA LEU A 145 -21.09 1.74 9.68
C LEU A 145 -19.99 1.99 10.71
N SER A 146 -20.25 2.88 11.65
CA SER A 146 -19.32 3.21 12.74
C SER A 146 -19.14 2.00 13.66
N ARG A 147 -17.89 1.61 13.90
CA ARG A 147 -17.50 0.45 14.72
C ARG A 147 -16.35 0.85 15.62
N ARG A 148 -16.40 0.43 16.89
CA ARG A 148 -15.27 0.61 17.81
C ARG A 148 -14.20 -0.41 17.48
N PHE A 149 -12.97 0.05 17.30
CA PHE A 149 -11.78 -0.77 17.15
C PHE A 149 -10.89 -0.58 18.37
N VAL A 150 -10.26 -1.67 18.81
CA VAL A 150 -9.31 -1.66 19.92
C VAL A 150 -8.09 -2.45 19.47
N LEU A 151 -6.96 -1.77 19.31
CA LEU A 151 -5.64 -2.37 19.09
C LEU A 151 -4.94 -2.45 20.44
N SER A 152 -4.57 -3.65 20.87
CA SER A 152 -3.84 -3.87 22.11
C SER A 152 -2.47 -4.46 21.80
N GLU A 153 -1.41 -3.75 22.22
CA GLU A 153 -0.05 -4.27 22.15
C GLU A 153 0.10 -5.47 23.09
N ARG A 154 -0.38 -5.35 24.33
CA ARG A 154 -0.28 -6.41 25.34
C ARG A 154 -0.91 -7.73 24.90
N GLU A 155 -2.07 -7.65 24.25
CA GLU A 155 -2.77 -8.85 23.77
C GLU A 155 -2.34 -9.27 22.37
N GLY A 156 -1.68 -8.39 21.60
CA GLY A 156 -1.30 -8.64 20.21
C GLY A 156 -2.49 -8.75 19.28
N THR A 157 -3.59 -8.06 19.60
CA THR A 157 -4.85 -8.17 18.86
C THR A 157 -5.42 -6.84 18.42
N LEU A 158 -6.04 -6.86 17.24
CA LEU A 158 -6.98 -5.86 16.77
C LEU A 158 -8.39 -6.43 16.91
N LYS A 159 -9.16 -5.87 17.83
CA LYS A 159 -10.56 -6.23 18.07
C LYS A 159 -11.47 -5.19 17.45
N TYR A 160 -12.64 -5.60 17.00
CA TYR A 160 -13.71 -4.63 16.70
C TYR A 160 -15.05 -5.07 17.25
N PHE A 161 -15.87 -4.08 17.58
CA PHE A 161 -17.15 -4.23 18.22
C PHE A 161 -18.25 -3.65 17.33
N THR A 162 -19.44 -4.25 17.35
CA THR A 162 -20.57 -3.76 16.54
C THR A 162 -21.08 -2.40 16.99
N LYS A 163 -20.89 -2.06 18.28
CA LYS A 163 -21.28 -0.81 18.94
C LYS A 163 -20.21 -0.45 19.98
N TYR A 164 -20.24 0.78 20.48
CA TYR A 164 -19.23 1.29 21.42
C TYR A 164 -19.27 0.56 22.78
N ASP A 165 -20.46 0.27 23.27
CA ASP A 165 -20.78 -0.32 24.57
C ASP A 165 -20.87 -1.85 24.57
N ALA A 166 -20.58 -2.50 23.42
CA ALA A 166 -20.64 -3.94 23.32
C ALA A 166 -19.57 -4.60 24.20
N LYS A 167 -19.99 -5.55 25.05
CA LYS A 167 -19.10 -6.27 25.98
C LYS A 167 -18.16 -7.25 25.28
N GLU A 168 -18.62 -7.84 24.17
CA GLU A 168 -17.87 -8.86 23.44
C GLU A 168 -17.48 -8.38 22.03
N PRO A 169 -16.24 -8.65 21.60
CA PRO A 169 -15.78 -8.28 20.27
C PRO A 169 -16.48 -9.12 19.21
N LYS A 170 -16.83 -8.49 18.09
CA LYS A 170 -17.37 -9.19 16.92
C LYS A 170 -16.30 -10.02 16.22
N ALA A 171 -15.05 -9.58 16.28
CA ALA A 171 -13.89 -10.37 15.90
C ALA A 171 -12.67 -9.96 16.73
N VAL A 172 -11.81 -10.94 16.96
CA VAL A 172 -10.47 -10.78 17.53
C VAL A 172 -9.48 -11.21 16.46
N ILE A 173 -8.59 -10.32 16.05
CA ILE A 173 -7.66 -10.55 14.94
C ILE A 173 -6.24 -10.42 15.47
N LYS A 174 -5.38 -11.42 15.25
CA LYS A 174 -3.98 -11.35 15.68
C LYS A 174 -3.18 -10.44 14.77
N VAL A 175 -2.49 -9.45 15.34
CA VAL A 175 -1.83 -8.36 14.60
C VAL A 175 -0.62 -8.85 13.79
N ASP A 176 0.07 -9.88 14.28
CA ASP A 176 1.18 -10.55 13.57
C ASP A 176 0.75 -11.21 12.25
N THR A 177 -0.54 -11.53 12.09
CA THR A 177 -1.08 -12.19 10.89
C THR A 177 -1.80 -11.27 9.91
N ILE A 178 -1.95 -9.97 10.24
CA ILE A 178 -2.66 -9.03 9.36
C ILE A 178 -1.72 -8.35 8.38
N ASN A 179 -2.26 -7.92 7.25
CA ASN A 179 -1.69 -6.85 6.44
C ASN A 179 -2.63 -5.65 6.46
N ALA A 180 -2.08 -4.44 6.37
CA ALA A 180 -2.85 -3.21 6.21
C ALA A 180 -2.25 -2.39 5.05
N THR A 181 -3.07 -1.92 4.12
CA THR A 181 -2.62 -1.13 2.97
C THR A 181 -3.67 -0.11 2.56
N PHE A 182 -3.25 1.12 2.28
CA PHE A 182 -4.14 2.18 1.84
C PHE A 182 -4.64 1.89 0.43
N GLN A 183 -5.96 1.95 0.24
CA GLN A 183 -6.66 1.55 -0.99
C GLN A 183 -7.77 2.57 -1.34
N PRO A 184 -7.45 3.87 -1.44
CA PRO A 184 -8.45 4.92 -1.48
C PRO A 184 -9.34 4.88 -2.72
N GLU A 185 -8.77 4.63 -3.89
CA GLU A 185 -9.51 4.52 -5.16
C GLU A 185 -10.47 3.33 -5.15
N LYS A 186 -9.98 2.16 -4.74
CA LYS A 186 -10.78 0.93 -4.61
C LYS A 186 -11.94 1.09 -3.63
N ILE A 187 -11.70 1.75 -2.51
CA ILE A 187 -12.68 1.96 -1.44
C ILE A 187 -13.65 3.11 -1.77
N GLY A 188 -13.26 4.03 -2.66
CA GLY A 188 -14.02 5.25 -2.95
C GLY A 188 -13.94 6.28 -1.81
N ASN A 189 -12.84 6.29 -1.05
CA ASN A 189 -12.62 7.23 0.05
C ASN A 189 -11.12 7.58 0.15
N PRO A 190 -10.72 8.86 0.24
CA PRO A 190 -9.31 9.27 0.27
C PRO A 190 -8.53 8.71 1.46
N ASN A 191 -9.22 8.33 2.53
CA ASN A 191 -8.68 7.76 3.76
C ASN A 191 -8.96 6.24 3.86
N GLY A 192 -9.27 5.58 2.74
CA GLY A 192 -9.60 4.16 2.70
C GLY A 192 -8.40 3.27 3.01
N LEU A 193 -8.52 2.45 4.05
CA LEU A 193 -7.55 1.44 4.46
C LEU A 193 -8.17 0.03 4.33
N GLN A 194 -7.46 -0.87 3.66
CA GLN A 194 -7.80 -2.29 3.59
C GLN A 194 -6.95 -3.06 4.58
N ILE A 195 -7.60 -3.80 5.49
CA ILE A 195 -6.97 -4.79 6.36
C ILE A 195 -7.30 -6.17 5.82
N THR A 196 -6.29 -7.02 5.65
CA THR A 196 -6.44 -8.42 5.28
C THR A 196 -5.88 -9.31 6.37
N TYR A 197 -6.54 -10.44 6.62
CA TYR A 197 -6.07 -11.46 7.57
C TYR A 197 -6.62 -12.82 7.18
N LEU A 198 -5.97 -13.89 7.64
CA LEU A 198 -6.47 -15.24 7.45
C LEU A 198 -7.59 -15.55 8.43
N LYS A 199 -8.73 -15.99 7.91
CA LYS A 199 -9.85 -16.52 8.67
C LYS A 199 -10.25 -17.87 8.07
N ASP A 200 -10.17 -18.92 8.87
CA ASP A 200 -10.54 -20.29 8.45
C ASP A 200 -9.84 -20.67 7.13
N TYR A 201 -8.53 -20.42 7.06
CA TYR A 201 -7.67 -20.60 5.88
C TYR A 201 -7.98 -19.71 4.65
N SER A 202 -9.00 -18.86 4.69
CA SER A 202 -9.30 -17.91 3.61
C SER A 202 -8.92 -16.48 3.97
N THR A 203 -8.40 -15.71 3.02
CA THR A 203 -8.16 -14.29 3.22
C THR A 203 -9.47 -13.53 3.38
N ARG A 204 -9.61 -12.86 4.52
CA ARG A 204 -10.71 -11.95 4.83
C ARG A 204 -10.27 -10.50 4.66
N ASN A 205 -10.99 -9.75 3.82
CA ASN A 205 -10.88 -8.31 3.70
C ASN A 205 -11.79 -7.58 4.71
N ILE A 206 -11.25 -6.54 5.31
CA ILE A 206 -11.96 -5.49 6.04
C ILE A 206 -11.57 -4.15 5.40
N PHE A 207 -12.58 -3.38 5.01
CA PHE A 207 -12.39 -2.03 4.46
C PHE A 207 -12.86 -1.02 5.51
N ILE A 208 -11.99 -0.10 5.88
CA ILE A 208 -12.22 0.91 6.90
C ILE A 208 -11.74 2.28 6.43
N TYR A 209 -12.28 3.34 7.01
CA TYR A 209 -11.73 4.68 6.91
C TYR A 209 -12.03 5.48 8.18
N HIS A 210 -11.36 6.61 8.30
CA HIS A 210 -11.72 7.68 9.24
C HIS A 210 -11.86 8.99 8.45
N GLU A 211 -12.73 9.90 8.89
CA GLU A 211 -12.94 11.19 8.20
C GLU A 211 -11.69 12.08 8.28
N ASN A 212 -11.00 12.05 9.43
CA ASN A 212 -9.70 12.67 9.62
C ASN A 212 -8.56 11.78 9.10
N GLY A 213 -7.77 12.29 8.16
CA GLY A 213 -6.61 11.62 7.57
C GLY A 213 -5.50 11.31 8.58
N LYS A 214 -5.27 12.18 9.57
CA LYS A 214 -4.31 11.93 10.65
C LYS A 214 -4.69 10.66 11.42
N GLU A 215 -5.95 10.55 11.85
CA GLU A 215 -6.41 9.42 12.66
C GLU A 215 -6.24 8.07 11.94
N ILE A 216 -6.54 7.98 10.63
CA ILE A 216 -6.36 6.72 9.91
C ILE A 216 -4.88 6.37 9.70
N VAL A 217 -4.02 7.37 9.48
CA VAL A 217 -2.57 7.18 9.37
C VAL A 217 -1.98 6.78 10.73
N ASP A 218 -2.52 7.31 11.81
CA ASP A 218 -2.15 6.92 13.17
C ASP A 218 -2.53 5.48 13.46
N TRP A 219 -3.74 5.04 13.07
CA TRP A 219 -4.15 3.63 13.16
C TRP A 219 -3.19 2.73 12.38
N PHE A 220 -2.83 3.12 11.16
CA PHE A 220 -1.90 2.38 10.32
C PHE A 220 -0.50 2.25 10.96
N ASN A 221 0.07 3.34 11.48
CA ASN A 221 1.37 3.31 12.14
C ASN A 221 1.33 2.60 13.50
N SER A 222 0.21 2.64 14.22
CA SER A 222 0.04 1.88 15.46
C SER A 222 0.02 0.36 15.20
N ILE A 223 -0.65 -0.08 14.11
CA ILE A 223 -0.59 -1.48 13.67
C ILE A 223 0.86 -1.88 13.39
N ARG A 224 1.61 -1.03 12.67
CA ARG A 224 3.03 -1.27 12.37
C ARG A 224 3.90 -1.33 13.62
N ALA A 225 3.64 -0.49 14.62
CA ALA A 225 4.35 -0.49 15.90
C ALA A 225 4.17 -1.82 16.64
N VAL A 226 2.91 -2.27 16.79
CA VAL A 226 2.59 -3.57 17.41
C VAL A 226 3.19 -4.73 16.61
N GLN A 227 3.11 -4.71 15.28
CA GLN A 227 3.76 -5.74 14.45
C GLN A 227 5.27 -5.80 14.69
N LEU A 228 5.94 -4.66 14.79
CA LEU A 228 7.39 -4.62 15.03
C LEU A 228 7.73 -5.18 16.42
N HIS A 229 6.95 -4.83 17.44
CA HIS A 229 7.10 -5.39 18.79
C HIS A 229 7.07 -6.93 18.76
N TYR A 230 6.04 -7.52 18.15
CA TYR A 230 5.89 -8.97 18.08
C TYR A 230 6.97 -9.64 17.22
N LEU A 231 7.39 -9.02 16.12
CA LEU A 231 8.49 -9.52 15.30
C LEU A 231 9.82 -9.52 16.06
N LYS A 232 10.12 -8.48 16.85
CA LYS A 232 11.33 -8.43 17.69
C LYS A 232 11.35 -9.55 18.74
N VAL A 233 10.19 -9.86 19.31
CA VAL A 233 10.05 -10.98 20.27
C VAL A 233 10.22 -12.32 19.57
N ALA A 234 9.62 -12.50 18.39
CA ALA A 234 9.71 -13.76 17.63
C ALA A 234 11.09 -14.01 17.00
N PHE A 235 11.83 -12.94 16.70
CA PHE A 235 13.12 -12.99 16.03
C PHE A 235 14.16 -12.11 16.76
N PRO A 236 14.62 -12.48 17.98
CA PRO A 236 15.46 -11.64 18.81
C PRO A 236 16.85 -11.33 18.21
N GLY A 237 17.30 -12.12 17.23
CA GLY A 237 18.55 -11.88 16.49
C GLY A 237 18.39 -11.07 15.21
N ALA A 238 17.17 -10.74 14.80
CA ALA A 238 16.91 -9.97 13.59
C ALA A 238 17.04 -8.47 13.85
N THR A 239 17.66 -7.78 12.91
CA THR A 239 17.80 -6.32 12.94
C THR A 239 16.50 -5.64 12.52
N ASP A 240 16.35 -4.38 12.92
CA ASP A 240 15.25 -3.52 12.50
C ASP A 240 15.11 -3.44 10.98
N ALA A 241 16.24 -3.40 10.25
CA ALA A 241 16.26 -3.39 8.79
C ALA A 241 15.69 -4.66 8.15
N GLU A 242 15.82 -5.82 8.82
CA GLU A 242 15.26 -7.09 8.35
C GLU A 242 13.78 -7.25 8.72
N LEU A 243 13.31 -6.57 9.77
CA LEU A 243 11.95 -6.69 10.29
C LEU A 243 10.98 -5.66 9.69
N VAL A 244 11.41 -4.41 9.48
CA VAL A 244 10.56 -3.32 8.96
C VAL A 244 9.87 -3.66 7.63
N PRO A 245 10.52 -4.33 6.66
CA PRO A 245 9.86 -4.76 5.42
C PRO A 245 8.73 -5.77 5.63
N LYS A 246 8.67 -6.45 6.78
CA LYS A 246 7.69 -7.50 7.10
C LYS A 246 6.44 -6.99 7.84
N LEU A 247 6.36 -5.69 8.15
CA LEU A 247 5.23 -5.07 8.87
C LEU A 247 3.98 -5.03 7.97
N THR A 248 3.64 -3.85 7.47
CA THR A 248 2.59 -3.67 6.47
C THR A 248 3.20 -3.57 5.08
N ARG A 249 2.50 -4.10 4.08
CA ARG A 249 2.97 -4.18 2.69
C ARG A 249 1.87 -3.80 1.71
N ASN A 250 2.25 -3.12 0.64
CA ASN A 250 1.38 -2.88 -0.49
C ASN A 250 1.28 -4.13 -1.35
N PHE A 251 0.16 -4.28 -2.06
CA PHE A 251 0.02 -5.34 -3.04
C PHE A 251 0.95 -5.09 -4.24
N LEU A 252 1.53 -6.15 -4.79
CA LEU A 252 2.49 -6.06 -5.89
C LEU A 252 1.81 -5.57 -7.17
N LYS A 253 0.63 -6.12 -7.47
CA LYS A 253 -0.26 -5.65 -8.53
C LYS A 253 -1.69 -6.04 -8.21
N GLU A 254 -2.61 -5.20 -8.66
CA GLU A 254 -4.03 -5.50 -8.68
C GLU A 254 -4.62 -5.11 -10.02
N GLY A 255 -5.75 -5.71 -10.38
CA GLY A 255 -6.43 -5.41 -11.63
C GLY A 255 -7.37 -6.51 -12.05
N TYR A 256 -8.15 -6.24 -13.09
CA TYR A 256 -9.01 -7.25 -13.68
C TYR A 256 -8.22 -8.17 -14.60
N MET A 257 -8.50 -9.47 -14.54
CA MET A 257 -8.16 -10.49 -15.54
C MET A 257 -9.41 -11.37 -15.74
N GLU A 258 -9.54 -12.02 -16.89
CA GLU A 258 -10.46 -13.17 -16.99
C GLU A 258 -9.73 -14.45 -16.62
N LYS A 259 -10.46 -15.42 -16.08
CA LYS A 259 -9.94 -16.77 -15.79
C LYS A 259 -10.94 -17.86 -16.14
N THR A 260 -10.44 -19.02 -16.54
CA THR A 260 -11.24 -20.25 -16.65
C THR A 260 -11.22 -21.08 -15.35
N GLY A 261 -11.99 -22.16 -15.31
CA GLY A 261 -12.03 -23.15 -14.23
C GLY A 261 -10.92 -24.20 -14.35
N PRO A 262 -10.85 -25.15 -13.40
CA PRO A 262 -9.77 -26.12 -13.31
C PRO A 262 -9.73 -27.11 -14.48
N ARG A 263 -10.86 -27.35 -15.17
CA ARG A 263 -10.91 -28.22 -16.34
C ARG A 263 -10.54 -27.49 -17.63
N GLN A 264 -10.39 -26.17 -17.57
CA GLN A 264 -10.07 -25.29 -18.70
C GLN A 264 -11.10 -25.30 -19.84
N THR A 265 -12.22 -25.99 -19.64
CA THR A 265 -13.39 -26.01 -20.53
C THR A 265 -14.50 -25.09 -20.05
N GLU A 266 -14.41 -24.58 -18.81
CA GLU A 266 -15.34 -23.59 -18.30
C GLU A 266 -15.15 -22.25 -19.02
N GLY A 267 -16.24 -21.51 -19.23
CA GLY A 267 -16.16 -20.16 -19.78
C GLY A 267 -15.30 -19.23 -18.92
N PHE A 268 -14.54 -18.35 -19.57
CA PHE A 268 -13.72 -17.35 -18.90
C PHE A 268 -14.61 -16.34 -18.16
N LYS A 269 -14.21 -15.97 -16.95
CA LYS A 269 -14.94 -15.01 -16.11
C LYS A 269 -14.01 -13.90 -15.64
N LYS A 270 -14.39 -12.65 -15.86
CA LYS A 270 -13.75 -11.46 -15.30
C LYS A 270 -13.74 -11.52 -13.77
N ARG A 271 -12.57 -11.30 -13.17
CA ARG A 271 -12.35 -11.27 -11.72
C ARG A 271 -11.35 -10.17 -11.37
N TRP A 272 -11.51 -9.56 -10.20
CA TRP A 272 -10.49 -8.67 -9.64
C TRP A 272 -9.40 -9.51 -9.00
N PHE A 273 -8.15 -9.32 -9.40
CA PHE A 273 -7.00 -10.02 -8.84
C PHE A 273 -6.19 -9.10 -7.93
N THR A 274 -5.65 -9.69 -6.87
CA THR A 274 -4.73 -9.04 -5.94
C THR A 274 -3.55 -9.98 -5.71
N LEU A 275 -2.34 -9.53 -6.08
CA LEU A 275 -1.11 -10.25 -5.78
C LEU A 275 -0.48 -9.68 -4.51
N ASP A 276 -0.64 -10.41 -3.41
CA ASP A 276 -0.01 -10.13 -2.12
C ASP A 276 1.17 -11.08 -1.90
N HIS A 277 2.38 -10.61 -2.20
CA HIS A 277 3.60 -11.40 -2.15
C HIS A 277 3.47 -12.68 -3.02
N ARG A 278 3.46 -13.86 -2.39
CA ARG A 278 3.28 -15.17 -3.04
C ARG A 278 1.83 -15.62 -3.14
N ARG A 279 0.87 -14.78 -2.77
CA ARG A 279 -0.56 -15.13 -2.75
C ARG A 279 -1.30 -14.34 -3.82
N LEU A 280 -1.70 -15.02 -4.89
CA LEU A 280 -2.61 -14.47 -5.89
C LEU A 280 -4.05 -14.78 -5.49
N MET A 281 -4.82 -13.75 -5.18
CA MET A 281 -6.23 -13.85 -4.78
C MET A 281 -7.10 -13.32 -5.90
N TYR A 282 -8.29 -13.90 -6.10
CA TYR A 282 -9.26 -13.37 -7.04
C TYR A 282 -10.67 -13.26 -6.45
N PHE A 283 -11.35 -12.16 -6.80
CA PHE A 283 -12.63 -11.73 -6.25
C PHE A 283 -13.65 -11.52 -7.37
N LYS A 284 -14.94 -11.61 -7.05
CA LYS A 284 -15.98 -11.22 -8.01
C LYS A 284 -15.98 -9.69 -8.13
N ASP A 285 -16.02 -9.04 -6.97
CA ASP A 285 -15.99 -7.59 -6.82
C ASP A 285 -14.77 -7.19 -5.96
N PRO A 286 -14.08 -6.07 -6.25
CA PRO A 286 -12.85 -5.68 -5.54
C PRO A 286 -13.04 -5.43 -4.04
N LEU A 287 -14.29 -5.13 -3.62
CA LEU A 287 -14.69 -4.93 -2.23
C LEU A 287 -15.35 -6.16 -1.60
N ASP A 288 -15.22 -7.33 -2.22
CA ASP A 288 -15.66 -8.60 -1.63
C ASP A 288 -14.90 -8.88 -0.33
N ALA A 289 -15.64 -9.36 0.66
CA ALA A 289 -15.07 -9.72 1.96
C ALA A 289 -14.14 -10.94 1.88
N PHE A 290 -14.33 -11.85 0.94
CA PHE A 290 -13.55 -13.08 0.82
C PHE A 290 -13.19 -13.35 -0.64
N ALA A 291 -12.01 -13.92 -0.86
CA ALA A 291 -11.59 -14.36 -2.18
C ALA A 291 -12.49 -15.50 -2.68
N LYS A 292 -12.76 -15.54 -3.98
CA LYS A 292 -13.39 -16.70 -4.64
C LYS A 292 -12.42 -17.86 -4.79
N GLY A 293 -11.13 -17.56 -4.78
CA GLY A 293 -10.07 -18.53 -4.65
C GLY A 293 -8.72 -17.85 -4.55
N GLU A 294 -7.73 -18.64 -4.18
CA GLU A 294 -6.39 -18.19 -3.87
C GLU A 294 -5.40 -19.18 -4.47
N VAL A 295 -4.26 -18.67 -4.90
CA VAL A 295 -3.18 -19.44 -5.52
C VAL A 295 -1.89 -19.05 -4.85
N PHE A 296 -1.15 -20.05 -4.37
CA PHE A 296 0.22 -19.82 -3.92
C PHE A 296 1.16 -19.86 -5.12
N LEU A 297 2.07 -18.90 -5.20
CA LEU A 297 3.10 -18.79 -6.24
C LEU A 297 4.46 -19.12 -5.61
N GLY A 298 4.87 -20.37 -5.75
CA GLY A 298 6.16 -20.87 -5.25
C GLY A 298 7.33 -20.47 -6.14
N ASN A 299 8.49 -21.03 -5.84
CA ASN A 299 9.69 -20.81 -6.62
C ASN A 299 9.72 -21.69 -7.88
N LYS A 300 10.35 -21.19 -8.94
CA LYS A 300 10.48 -21.91 -10.22
C LYS A 300 11.14 -23.28 -10.11
N ASP A 301 12.08 -23.43 -9.18
CA ASP A 301 12.80 -24.69 -8.95
C ASP A 301 11.88 -25.77 -8.36
N HIS A 302 10.67 -25.40 -7.92
CA HIS A 302 9.63 -26.29 -7.40
C HIS A 302 8.42 -26.42 -8.34
N GLY A 303 8.60 -26.26 -9.65
CA GLY A 303 7.54 -26.52 -10.63
C GLY A 303 6.52 -25.40 -10.76
N TYR A 304 6.90 -24.17 -10.40
CA TYR A 304 6.11 -22.97 -10.68
C TYR A 304 6.65 -22.26 -11.91
N SER A 305 5.78 -21.90 -12.86
CA SER A 305 6.22 -21.16 -14.05
C SER A 305 5.15 -20.17 -14.49
N VAL A 306 5.56 -19.17 -15.25
CA VAL A 306 4.66 -18.23 -15.93
C VAL A 306 5.13 -18.04 -17.36
N SER A 307 4.20 -18.06 -18.31
CA SER A 307 4.45 -17.84 -19.72
C SER A 307 3.37 -16.97 -20.37
N PRO A 308 3.74 -16.16 -21.39
CA PRO A 308 2.77 -15.42 -22.18
C PRO A 308 2.00 -16.37 -23.10
N GLY A 309 0.73 -16.05 -23.34
CA GLY A 309 -0.17 -16.80 -24.20
C GLY A 309 -0.97 -17.87 -23.45
N LEU A 310 -1.79 -18.59 -24.22
CA LEU A 310 -2.60 -19.72 -23.77
C LEU A 310 -2.13 -21.00 -24.48
N PRO A 311 -2.33 -22.19 -23.88
CA PRO A 311 -2.08 -23.45 -24.56
C PRO A 311 -2.85 -23.55 -25.88
N ALA A 312 -2.26 -24.22 -26.87
CA ALA A 312 -2.89 -24.42 -28.18
C ALA A 312 -4.27 -25.09 -28.03
N GLY A 313 -5.27 -24.58 -28.75
CA GLY A 313 -6.64 -25.08 -28.69
C GLY A 313 -7.48 -24.57 -27.52
N THR A 314 -6.96 -23.68 -26.66
CA THR A 314 -7.74 -23.05 -25.59
C THR A 314 -8.83 -22.15 -26.18
N HIS A 315 -10.10 -22.46 -25.88
CA HIS A 315 -11.23 -21.59 -26.24
C HIS A 315 -11.42 -20.51 -25.16
N CYS A 316 -11.30 -19.22 -25.55
CA CYS A 316 -11.57 -18.08 -24.67
C CYS A 316 -12.73 -17.22 -25.21
N ASN A 317 -13.17 -16.21 -24.44
CA ASN A 317 -14.29 -15.36 -24.82
C ASN A 317 -14.00 -14.44 -26.02
N GLY A 318 -12.73 -14.30 -26.43
CA GLY A 318 -12.29 -13.48 -27.57
C GLY A 318 -12.19 -11.97 -27.29
N ALA A 319 -12.86 -11.46 -26.24
CA ALA A 319 -12.80 -10.05 -25.87
C ALA A 319 -11.43 -9.63 -25.31
N TRP A 320 -10.82 -10.46 -24.47
CA TRP A 320 -9.52 -10.20 -23.84
C TRP A 320 -8.50 -11.18 -24.42
N GLN A 321 -7.54 -10.67 -25.18
CA GLN A 321 -6.71 -11.48 -26.09
C GLN A 321 -5.31 -11.78 -25.54
N HIS A 322 -4.89 -11.07 -24.50
CA HIS A 322 -3.53 -11.16 -23.98
C HIS A 322 -3.44 -12.24 -22.90
N GLY A 323 -3.14 -13.47 -23.30
CA GLY A 323 -3.15 -14.65 -22.43
C GLY A 323 -1.98 -14.74 -21.44
N ILE A 324 -2.20 -15.31 -20.26
CA ILE A 324 -1.15 -15.66 -19.30
C ILE A 324 -1.40 -17.10 -18.85
N THR A 325 -0.35 -17.91 -18.87
CA THR A 325 -0.37 -19.28 -18.36
C THR A 325 0.51 -19.35 -17.12
N ILE A 326 -0.05 -19.75 -15.98
CA ILE A 326 0.71 -20.07 -14.76
C ILE A 326 0.64 -21.56 -14.51
N GLU A 327 1.79 -22.21 -14.48
CA GLU A 327 1.91 -23.60 -14.08
C GLU A 327 2.27 -23.67 -12.59
N THR A 328 1.61 -24.60 -11.89
CA THR A 328 1.93 -24.98 -10.52
C THR A 328 2.02 -26.51 -10.48
N PRO A 329 2.63 -27.10 -9.43
CA PRO A 329 2.72 -28.56 -9.31
C PRO A 329 1.39 -29.30 -9.42
N ASP A 330 0.30 -28.67 -8.95
CA ASP A 330 -1.01 -29.31 -8.86
C ASP A 330 -1.89 -29.03 -10.09
N ARG A 331 -1.78 -27.85 -10.69
CA ARG A 331 -2.58 -27.47 -11.87
C ARG A 331 -2.03 -26.28 -12.64
N CYS A 332 -2.54 -26.13 -13.86
CA CYS A 332 -2.32 -24.97 -14.72
C CYS A 332 -3.48 -23.96 -14.63
N PHE A 333 -3.16 -22.68 -14.51
CA PHE A 333 -4.09 -21.56 -14.47
C PHE A 333 -3.97 -20.73 -15.74
N LEU A 334 -5.11 -20.48 -16.38
CA LEU A 334 -5.18 -19.69 -17.60
C LEU A 334 -5.92 -18.37 -17.34
N PHE A 335 -5.27 -17.27 -17.69
CA PHE A 335 -5.81 -15.92 -17.59
C PHE A 335 -5.76 -15.19 -18.92
N THR A 336 -6.58 -14.17 -19.06
CA THR A 336 -6.47 -13.20 -20.15
C THR A 336 -6.54 -11.78 -19.58
N CYS A 337 -5.81 -10.87 -20.20
CA CYS A 337 -5.82 -9.43 -19.92
C CYS A 337 -6.45 -8.66 -21.08
N GLU A 338 -7.00 -7.48 -20.77
CA GLU A 338 -7.60 -6.58 -21.76
C GLU A 338 -6.54 -5.92 -22.63
N MET A 339 -5.43 -5.48 -22.03
CA MET A 339 -4.33 -4.80 -22.69
C MET A 339 -3.03 -5.59 -22.59
N GLU A 340 -2.17 -5.45 -23.61
CA GLU A 340 -0.84 -6.05 -23.63
C GLU A 340 0.05 -5.51 -22.50
N SER A 341 -0.04 -4.21 -22.20
CA SER A 341 0.71 -3.59 -21.10
C SER A 341 0.40 -4.23 -19.76
N ASP A 342 -0.89 -4.48 -19.48
CA ASP A 342 -1.32 -5.17 -18.25
C ASP A 342 -0.78 -6.60 -18.19
N GLN A 343 -0.81 -7.32 -19.31
CA GLN A 343 -0.25 -8.68 -19.41
C GLN A 343 1.25 -8.69 -19.09
N GLN A 344 2.01 -7.79 -19.71
CA GLN A 344 3.46 -7.67 -19.48
C GLN A 344 3.78 -7.35 -18.02
N GLU A 345 3.03 -6.43 -17.41
CA GLU A 345 3.19 -6.10 -15.98
C GLU A 345 2.86 -7.28 -15.06
N TRP A 346 1.76 -7.99 -15.31
CA TRP A 346 1.40 -9.19 -14.54
C TRP A 346 2.47 -10.27 -14.65
N ILE A 347 2.93 -10.59 -15.87
CA ILE A 347 3.99 -11.58 -16.11
C ILE A 347 5.27 -11.18 -15.39
N LYS A 348 5.67 -9.90 -15.44
CA LYS A 348 6.84 -9.40 -14.73
C LYS A 348 6.74 -9.67 -13.23
N HIS A 349 5.63 -9.28 -12.59
CA HIS A 349 5.45 -9.52 -11.16
C HIS A 349 5.41 -11.01 -10.79
N PHE A 350 4.75 -11.85 -11.60
CA PHE A 350 4.77 -13.30 -11.38
C PHE A 350 6.19 -13.88 -11.50
N THR A 351 6.93 -13.46 -12.52
CA THR A 351 8.31 -13.87 -12.76
C THR A 351 9.22 -13.47 -11.60
N ASP A 352 9.12 -12.23 -11.11
CA ASP A 352 9.91 -11.74 -9.98
C ASP A 352 9.63 -12.57 -8.71
N VAL A 353 8.35 -12.87 -8.43
CA VAL A 353 7.94 -13.70 -7.29
C VAL A 353 8.46 -15.12 -7.41
N MET A 354 8.36 -15.75 -8.59
CA MET A 354 8.81 -17.12 -8.82
C MET A 354 10.34 -17.27 -8.85
N ASN A 355 11.07 -16.20 -9.20
CA ASN A 355 12.53 -16.18 -9.14
C ASN A 355 13.08 -15.93 -7.74
N ALA A 356 12.35 -15.23 -6.87
CA ALA A 356 12.78 -14.97 -5.51
C ALA A 356 12.91 -16.28 -4.70
N PRO A 357 13.95 -16.43 -3.85
CA PRO A 357 14.04 -17.56 -2.94
C PRO A 357 12.86 -17.56 -1.94
N MET A 358 12.47 -18.75 -1.47
CA MET A 358 11.42 -18.85 -0.46
C MET A 358 11.98 -18.81 0.95
N SER A 359 11.33 -18.05 1.84
CA SER A 359 11.63 -18.06 3.26
C SER A 359 11.08 -19.34 3.94
N PRO A 360 11.61 -19.77 5.11
CA PRO A 360 11.06 -20.89 5.86
C PRO A 360 9.55 -20.77 6.15
N GLN A 361 9.09 -19.53 6.39
CA GLN A 361 7.67 -19.23 6.60
C GLN A 361 6.85 -19.41 5.33
N GLU A 362 7.41 -19.12 4.15
CA GLU A 362 6.74 -19.33 2.87
C GLU A 362 6.62 -20.81 2.50
N TYR A 363 7.62 -21.64 2.81
CA TYR A 363 7.49 -23.11 2.69
C TYR A 363 6.34 -23.64 3.57
N THR A 364 6.24 -23.12 4.80
CA THR A 364 5.13 -23.48 5.70
C THR A 364 3.79 -23.04 5.12
N MET A 365 3.73 -21.84 4.53
CA MET A 365 2.53 -21.34 3.86
C MET A 365 2.15 -22.19 2.65
N GLU A 366 3.11 -22.58 1.80
CA GLU A 366 2.88 -23.47 0.66
C GLU A 366 2.24 -24.79 1.11
N ALA A 367 2.78 -25.42 2.16
CA ALA A 367 2.25 -26.65 2.72
C ALA A 367 0.80 -26.47 3.22
N MET A 368 0.49 -25.36 3.88
CA MET A 368 -0.88 -25.03 4.30
C MET A 368 -1.84 -24.85 3.11
N PHE A 369 -1.37 -24.39 1.96
CA PHE A 369 -2.18 -24.29 0.74
C PHE A 369 -2.46 -25.67 0.12
N LYS A 370 -1.47 -26.57 0.11
CA LYS A 370 -1.61 -27.94 -0.38
C LYS A 370 -2.56 -28.79 0.46
N HIS A 371 -2.58 -28.55 1.77
CA HIS A 371 -3.40 -29.30 2.73
C HIS A 371 -4.69 -28.57 3.16
N ARG A 372 -5.19 -27.61 2.36
CA ARG A 372 -6.52 -27.06 2.63
C ARG A 372 -7.57 -28.18 2.52
N PRO A 373 -8.38 -28.41 3.58
CA PRO A 373 -9.41 -29.44 3.57
C PRO A 373 -10.52 -29.17 2.56
#